data_AF-A0A3B7N8P9-F1
#
_entry.id   AF-A0A3B7N8P9-F1
#
_cell.length_a   1.000
_cell.length_b   1.000
_cell.length_c   1.000
_cell.angle_alpha   90.00
_cell.angle_beta   90.00
_cell.angle_gamma   90.00
#
_symmetry.space_group_name_H-M   'P 1'
#
loop_
_entity.id
_entity.type
_entity.pdbx_description
1 polymer ?
#
loop_
_entity_poly.entity_id
_entity_poly.type
_entity_poly.pdbx_seq_one_letter_code
_entity_poly.pdbx_strand_id
1 'polypeptide(L)'
;MGLSINNRQDVTSSIKRSIKWIIVFLAIVIVVSIVGIIVLNAVYSLDANSFAKEIAIVLLQLIAVGVVGSVSSLLLAQYSAGQAALQAKKQQEEEELRLQRERARAVEAAREKEERLQAEKAIDLQRIDIKNKNDLKKDIVKRLGQIYHDVKGVRRMLRAKVLSVPYDDKNISTANVYLKPYAQYMETFNDLQLDLEGIKDEIRYGTIHMALFSSNEEIYKSLKLMEEYLSAVFNEYETCKSKFNEKAYAPYTEFTRLQDLLSSAGKDSQTAFRKHFINEYKGTIARMLGDLVNLEAA
;
A
#
# COMPACT_ATOMS: atom_id res chain seq x y z
N MET A 1 -37.38 -0.15 9.94
CA MET A 1 -37.89 -1.52 9.69
C MET A 1 -38.98 -1.83 10.71
N GLY A 2 -40.25 -1.51 10.43
CA GLY A 2 -41.33 -1.64 11.42
C GLY A 2 -42.74 -1.60 10.83
N LEU A 3 -42.91 -2.00 9.57
CA LEU A 3 -44.20 -1.98 8.86
C LEU A 3 -44.39 -3.33 8.17
N SER A 4 -45.04 -4.29 8.81
CA SER A 4 -45.53 -5.53 8.14
C SER A 4 -46.46 -6.38 9.01
N ILE A 5 -46.42 -6.26 10.34
CA ILE A 5 -47.13 -7.20 11.23
C ILE A 5 -48.66 -7.00 11.19
N ASN A 6 -49.16 -5.78 10.98
CA ASN A 6 -50.61 -5.52 11.02
C ASN A 6 -51.41 -6.16 9.86
N ASN A 7 -50.79 -6.47 8.72
CA ASN A 7 -51.56 -6.92 7.54
C ASN A 7 -51.85 -8.44 7.54
N ARG A 8 -51.18 -9.23 8.40
CA ARG A 8 -51.44 -10.68 8.53
C ARG A 8 -52.69 -11.00 9.35
N GLN A 9 -53.07 -10.16 10.31
CA GLN A 9 -54.25 -10.42 11.14
C GLN A 9 -55.56 -10.25 10.37
N ASP A 10 -55.64 -9.29 9.45
CA ASP A 10 -56.90 -8.98 8.76
C ASP A 10 -57.38 -10.09 7.82
N VAL A 11 -56.48 -10.72 7.07
CA VAL A 11 -56.84 -11.78 6.11
C VAL A 11 -57.41 -13.01 6.82
N THR A 12 -56.85 -13.39 7.98
CA THR A 12 -57.33 -14.55 8.73
C THR A 12 -58.72 -14.31 9.35
N SER A 13 -59.06 -13.07 9.69
CA SER A 13 -60.35 -12.71 10.26
C SER A 13 -61.49 -12.75 9.23
N SER A 14 -61.20 -12.34 7.99
CA SER A 14 -62.16 -12.35 6.88
C SER A 14 -62.53 -13.78 6.43
N ILE A 15 -61.54 -14.68 6.34
CA ILE A 15 -61.76 -16.10 6.00
C ILE A 15 -62.63 -16.78 7.06
N LYS A 16 -62.37 -16.52 8.35
CA LYS A 16 -63.17 -17.09 9.45
C LYS A 16 -64.64 -16.64 9.41
N ARG A 17 -64.92 -15.39 9.03
CA ARG A 17 -66.31 -14.92 8.86
C ARG A 17 -66.99 -15.60 7.68
N SER A 18 -66.29 -15.72 6.56
CA SER A 18 -66.83 -16.33 5.32
C SER A 18 -67.21 -17.80 5.53
N ILE A 19 -66.36 -18.58 6.22
CA ILE A 19 -66.64 -19.99 6.54
C ILE A 19 -67.91 -20.13 7.39
N LYS A 20 -68.11 -19.26 8.39
CA LYS A 20 -69.31 -19.30 9.24
C LYS A 20 -70.59 -19.13 8.42
N TRP A 21 -70.63 -18.16 7.51
CA TRP A 21 -71.80 -17.91 6.67
C TRP A 21 -72.08 -19.05 5.69
N ILE A 22 -71.03 -19.70 5.17
CA ILE A 22 -71.18 -20.85 4.27
C ILE A 22 -71.74 -22.07 5.01
N ILE A 23 -71.29 -22.33 6.24
CA ILE A 23 -71.85 -23.41 7.09
C ILE A 23 -73.34 -23.15 7.37
N VAL A 24 -73.69 -21.91 7.71
CA VAL A 24 -75.10 -21.51 7.94
C VAL A 24 -75.93 -21.70 6.66
N PHE A 25 -75.42 -21.28 5.50
CA PHE A 25 -76.11 -21.44 4.22
C PHE A 25 -76.34 -22.92 3.86
N LEU A 26 -75.31 -23.77 4.01
CA LEU A 26 -75.44 -25.22 3.80
C LEU A 26 -76.48 -25.85 4.72
N ALA A 27 -76.49 -25.47 6.00
CA ALA A 27 -77.49 -25.95 6.96
C ALA A 27 -78.92 -25.55 6.53
N ILE A 28 -79.11 -24.31 6.06
CA ILE A 28 -80.41 -23.85 5.54
C ILE A 28 -80.83 -24.66 4.31
N VAL A 29 -79.93 -24.90 3.35
CA VAL A 29 -80.23 -25.70 2.14
C VAL A 29 -80.64 -27.14 2.51
N ILE A 30 -79.97 -27.75 3.48
CA ILE A 30 -80.30 -29.09 3.98
C ILE A 30 -81.71 -29.09 4.60
N VAL A 31 -81.99 -28.14 5.50
CA VAL A 31 -83.29 -28.02 6.16
C VAL A 31 -84.40 -27.79 5.13
N VAL A 32 -84.21 -26.87 4.19
CA VAL A 32 -85.19 -26.60 3.11
C VAL A 32 -85.41 -27.83 2.24
N SER A 33 -84.36 -28.61 1.95
CA SER A 33 -84.48 -29.85 1.18
C SER A 33 -85.29 -30.91 1.94
N ILE A 34 -85.04 -31.09 3.24
CA ILE A 34 -85.78 -32.03 4.10
C ILE A 34 -87.25 -31.62 4.17
N VAL A 35 -87.53 -30.34 4.42
CA VAL A 35 -88.90 -29.81 4.47
C VAL A 35 -89.59 -29.99 3.12
N GLY A 36 -88.89 -29.71 2.01
CA GLY A 36 -89.38 -29.92 0.65
C GLY A 36 -89.81 -31.37 0.42
N ILE A 37 -89.00 -32.34 0.84
CA ILE A 37 -89.32 -33.78 0.74
C ILE A 37 -90.55 -34.14 1.59
N ILE A 38 -90.64 -33.65 2.82
CA ILE A 38 -91.79 -33.89 3.71
C ILE A 38 -93.07 -33.34 3.10
N VAL A 39 -93.03 -32.11 2.59
CA VAL A 39 -94.19 -31.46 1.93
C VAL A 39 -94.58 -32.21 0.66
N LEU A 40 -93.62 -32.61 -0.17
CA LEU A 40 -93.90 -33.42 -1.37
C LEU A 40 -94.53 -34.76 -1.02
N ASN A 41 -94.05 -35.41 0.06
CA ASN A 41 -94.63 -36.65 0.56
C ASN A 41 -96.06 -36.47 1.08
N ALA A 42 -96.34 -35.38 1.80
CA ALA A 42 -97.66 -35.08 2.32
C ALA A 42 -98.67 -34.74 1.19
N VAL A 43 -98.27 -33.91 0.23
CA VAL A 43 -99.15 -33.46 -0.87
C VAL A 43 -99.43 -34.58 -1.88
N TYR A 44 -98.44 -35.41 -2.22
CA TYR A 44 -98.60 -36.54 -3.15
C TYR A 44 -98.94 -37.87 -2.47
N SER A 45 -99.48 -37.84 -1.25
CA SER A 45 -99.95 -39.04 -0.54
C SER A 45 -101.31 -39.55 -1.05
N LEU A 46 -101.97 -38.83 -1.98
CA LEU A 46 -103.37 -39.03 -2.34
C LEU A 46 -103.63 -39.59 -3.75
N ASP A 47 -102.62 -39.78 -4.61
CA ASP A 47 -102.88 -40.31 -5.96
C ASP A 47 -101.78 -41.25 -6.50
N ALA A 48 -102.21 -42.39 -7.05
CA ALA A 48 -101.40 -43.58 -7.33
C ALA A 48 -100.60 -43.53 -8.66
N ASN A 49 -100.30 -42.34 -9.18
CA ASN A 49 -99.36 -42.20 -10.29
C ASN A 49 -97.96 -41.87 -9.73
N SER A 50 -97.24 -42.92 -9.31
CA SER A 50 -95.95 -42.85 -8.61
C SER A 50 -94.84 -42.09 -9.34
N PHE A 51 -94.99 -41.91 -10.65
CA PHE A 51 -93.96 -41.40 -11.53
C PHE A 51 -93.64 -39.91 -11.32
N ALA A 52 -94.65 -39.03 -11.16
CA ALA A 52 -94.44 -37.59 -11.01
C ALA A 52 -93.76 -37.23 -9.68
N LYS A 53 -94.12 -37.95 -8.62
CA LYS A 53 -93.54 -37.81 -7.28
C LYS A 53 -92.07 -38.23 -7.26
N GLU A 54 -91.75 -39.36 -7.87
CA GLU A 54 -90.36 -39.83 -8.00
C GLU A 54 -89.52 -38.83 -8.82
N ILE A 55 -90.05 -38.32 -9.93
CA ILE A 55 -89.36 -37.28 -10.73
C ILE A 55 -89.08 -36.02 -9.91
N ALA A 56 -90.03 -35.54 -9.13
CA ALA A 56 -89.86 -34.34 -8.31
C ALA A 56 -88.82 -34.53 -7.19
N ILE A 57 -88.80 -35.70 -6.55
CA ILE A 57 -87.79 -36.06 -5.54
C ILE A 57 -86.40 -36.12 -6.17
N VAL A 58 -86.27 -36.78 -7.33
CA VAL A 58 -85.01 -36.88 -8.07
C VAL A 58 -84.52 -35.51 -8.51
N LEU A 59 -85.40 -34.64 -9.02
CA LEU A 59 -85.05 -33.25 -9.38
C LEU A 59 -84.57 -32.45 -8.17
N LEU A 60 -85.24 -32.56 -7.02
CA LEU A 60 -84.85 -31.87 -5.80
C LEU A 60 -83.47 -32.34 -5.30
N GLN A 61 -83.23 -33.66 -5.32
CA GLN A 61 -81.91 -34.23 -4.99
C GLN A 61 -80.82 -33.76 -5.95
N LEU A 62 -81.14 -33.68 -7.25
CA LEU A 62 -80.20 -33.22 -8.27
C LEU A 62 -79.85 -31.74 -8.10
N ILE A 63 -80.81 -30.89 -7.75
CA ILE A 63 -80.59 -29.48 -7.40
C ILE A 63 -79.74 -29.38 -6.12
N ALA A 64 -80.08 -30.13 -5.07
CA ALA A 64 -79.33 -30.10 -3.81
C ALA A 64 -77.87 -30.52 -4.01
N VAL A 65 -77.62 -31.59 -4.75
CA VAL A 65 -76.27 -32.04 -5.12
C VAL A 65 -75.56 -30.99 -5.97
N GLY A 66 -76.26 -30.36 -6.92
CA GLY A 66 -75.72 -29.28 -7.74
C GLY A 66 -75.27 -28.05 -6.93
N VAL A 67 -76.08 -27.62 -5.95
CA VAL A 67 -75.75 -26.50 -5.05
C VAL A 67 -74.57 -26.85 -4.14
N VAL A 68 -74.58 -28.02 -3.50
CA VAL A 68 -73.49 -28.48 -2.62
C VAL A 68 -72.19 -28.64 -3.41
N GLY A 69 -72.25 -29.21 -4.61
CA GLY A 69 -71.10 -29.34 -5.52
C GLY A 69 -70.52 -27.99 -5.92
N SER A 70 -71.38 -27.03 -6.27
CA SER A 70 -70.97 -25.67 -6.67
C SER A 70 -70.30 -24.91 -5.52
N VAL A 71 -70.89 -24.96 -4.31
CA VAL A 71 -70.34 -24.30 -3.11
C VAL A 71 -69.01 -24.94 -2.71
N SER A 72 -68.91 -26.27 -2.74
CA SER A 72 -67.67 -27.00 -2.43
C SER A 72 -66.57 -26.69 -3.44
N SER A 73 -66.91 -26.59 -4.73
CA SER A 73 -65.98 -26.21 -5.80
C SER A 73 -65.46 -24.77 -5.61
N LEU A 74 -66.34 -23.81 -5.27
CA LEU A 74 -65.96 -22.43 -4.95
C LEU A 74 -65.03 -22.35 -3.72
N LEU A 75 -65.32 -23.11 -2.67
CA LEU A 75 -64.47 -23.18 -1.48
C LEU A 75 -63.08 -23.74 -1.80
N LEU A 76 -63.01 -24.83 -2.58
CA LEU A 76 -61.74 -25.41 -3.03
C LEU A 76 -60.96 -24.45 -3.94
N ALA A 77 -61.64 -23.71 -4.82
CA ALA A 77 -61.03 -22.70 -5.68
C ALA A 77 -60.44 -21.54 -4.85
N GLN A 78 -61.17 -21.02 -3.85
CA GLN A 78 -60.65 -19.98 -2.96
C GLN A 78 -59.48 -20.47 -2.10
N TYR A 79 -59.58 -21.69 -1.57
CA TYR A 79 -58.52 -22.28 -0.76
C TYR A 79 -57.24 -22.51 -1.58
N SER A 80 -57.37 -23.08 -2.78
CA SER A 80 -56.23 -23.29 -3.70
C SER A 80 -55.61 -21.97 -4.16
N ALA A 81 -56.42 -20.95 -4.49
CA ALA A 81 -55.92 -19.61 -4.81
C ALA A 81 -55.16 -18.96 -3.62
N GLY A 82 -55.67 -19.12 -2.40
CA GLY A 82 -55.00 -18.65 -1.19
C GLY A 82 -53.66 -19.33 -0.93
N GLN A 83 -53.59 -20.65 -1.15
CA GLN A 83 -52.33 -21.41 -1.06
C GLN A 83 -51.33 -20.99 -2.13
N ALA A 84 -51.78 -20.81 -3.38
CA ALA A 84 -50.94 -20.34 -4.48
C ALA A 84 -50.35 -18.94 -4.19
N ALA A 85 -51.17 -18.01 -3.68
CA ALA A 85 -50.71 -16.68 -3.30
C ALA A 85 -49.69 -16.71 -2.14
N LEU A 86 -49.87 -17.61 -1.17
CA LEU A 86 -48.93 -17.78 -0.07
C LEU A 86 -47.60 -18.36 -0.54
N GLN A 87 -47.63 -19.34 -1.45
CA GLN A 87 -46.42 -19.91 -2.06
C GLN A 87 -45.66 -18.87 -2.89
N ALA A 88 -46.36 -18.07 -3.71
CA ALA A 88 -45.76 -16.98 -4.46
C ALA A 88 -45.07 -15.95 -3.56
N LYS A 89 -45.69 -15.57 -2.43
CA LYS A 89 -45.07 -14.67 -1.44
C LYS A 89 -43.82 -15.26 -0.80
N LYS A 90 -43.84 -16.55 -0.44
CA LYS A 90 -42.67 -17.23 0.11
C LYS A 90 -41.52 -17.28 -0.89
N GLN A 91 -41.82 -17.57 -2.16
CA GLN A 91 -40.82 -17.57 -3.23
C GLN A 91 -40.20 -16.18 -3.43
N GLN A 92 -41.02 -15.12 -3.42
CA GLN A 92 -40.51 -13.74 -3.49
C GLN A 92 -39.62 -13.39 -2.30
N GLU A 93 -40.02 -13.73 -1.08
CA GLU A 93 -39.23 -13.47 0.13
C GLU A 93 -37.90 -14.25 0.12
N GLU A 94 -37.91 -15.50 -0.34
CA GLU A 94 -36.70 -16.33 -0.50
C GLU A 94 -35.76 -15.77 -1.60
N GLU A 95 -36.31 -15.29 -2.72
CA GLU A 95 -35.55 -14.67 -3.80
C GLU A 95 -34.91 -13.35 -3.36
N GLU A 96 -35.65 -12.50 -2.65
CA GLU A 96 -35.12 -11.26 -2.07
C GLU A 96 -34.00 -11.55 -1.08
N LEU A 97 -34.18 -12.54 -0.19
CA LEU A 97 -33.16 -12.94 0.76
C LEU A 97 -31.91 -13.49 0.05
N ARG A 98 -32.08 -14.26 -1.02
CA ARG A 98 -30.99 -14.77 -1.84
C ARG A 98 -30.21 -13.61 -2.49
N LEU A 99 -30.90 -12.64 -3.08
CA LEU A 99 -30.28 -11.47 -3.69
C LEU A 99 -29.54 -10.60 -2.66
N GLN A 100 -30.11 -10.42 -1.46
CA GLN A 100 -29.45 -9.70 -0.37
C GLN A 100 -28.16 -10.40 0.07
N ARG A 101 -28.18 -11.73 0.21
CA ARG A 101 -26.98 -12.51 0.55
C ARG A 101 -25.91 -12.43 -0.53
N GLU A 102 -26.32 -12.45 -1.80
CA GLU A 102 -25.40 -12.32 -2.92
C GLU A 102 -24.74 -10.94 -2.96
N ARG A 103 -25.52 -9.86 -2.74
CA ARG A 103 -24.99 -8.49 -2.61
C ARG A 103 -24.04 -8.36 -1.42
N ALA A 104 -24.38 -8.92 -0.27
CA ALA A 104 -23.51 -8.89 0.91
C ALA A 104 -22.16 -9.56 0.63
N ARG A 105 -22.17 -10.75 0.01
CA ARG A 105 -20.95 -11.45 -0.41
C ARG A 105 -20.13 -10.67 -1.43
N ALA A 106 -20.79 -10.03 -2.39
CA ALA A 106 -20.10 -9.20 -3.40
C ALA A 106 -19.43 -7.97 -2.77
N VAL A 107 -20.07 -7.33 -1.79
CA VAL A 107 -19.49 -6.19 -1.04
C VAL A 107 -18.30 -6.63 -0.19
N GLU A 108 -18.43 -7.75 0.53
CA GLU A 108 -17.32 -8.31 1.32
C GLU A 108 -16.12 -8.68 0.44
N ALA A 109 -16.37 -9.35 -0.70
CA ALA A 109 -15.32 -9.70 -1.65
C ALA A 109 -14.65 -8.46 -2.29
N ALA A 110 -15.42 -7.40 -2.57
CA ALA A 110 -14.88 -6.14 -3.08
C ALA A 110 -13.99 -5.44 -2.04
N ARG A 111 -14.41 -5.42 -0.77
CA ARG A 111 -13.63 -4.85 0.33
C ARG A 111 -12.33 -5.63 0.55
N GLU A 112 -12.39 -6.96 0.58
CA GLU A 112 -11.20 -7.80 0.73
C GLU A 112 -10.20 -7.56 -0.43
N LYS A 113 -10.71 -7.42 -1.65
CA LYS A 113 -9.87 -7.10 -2.82
C LYS A 113 -9.21 -5.73 -2.70
N GLU A 114 -9.93 -4.72 -2.19
CA GLU A 114 -9.39 -3.39 -1.98
C GLU A 114 -8.31 -3.39 -0.88
N GLU A 115 -8.56 -4.07 0.24
CA GLU A 115 -7.59 -4.21 1.34
C GLU A 115 -6.32 -4.92 0.86
N ARG A 116 -6.44 -5.98 0.05
CA ARG A 116 -5.28 -6.65 -0.58
C ARG A 116 -4.50 -5.71 -1.51
N LEU A 117 -5.20 -4.94 -2.33
CA LEU A 117 -4.55 -4.00 -3.25
C LEU A 117 -3.83 -2.87 -2.50
N GLN A 118 -4.39 -2.40 -1.38
CA GLN A 118 -3.75 -1.40 -0.54
C GLN A 118 -2.51 -1.96 0.17
N ALA A 119 -2.59 -3.20 0.67
CA ALA A 119 -1.45 -3.88 1.28
C ALA A 119 -0.32 -4.12 0.27
N GLU A 120 -0.64 -4.55 -0.95
CA GLU A 120 0.33 -4.73 -2.03
C GLU A 120 1.02 -3.41 -2.39
N LYS A 121 0.27 -2.32 -2.55
CA LYS A 121 0.82 -0.98 -2.79
C LYS A 121 1.75 -0.52 -1.66
N ALA A 122 1.38 -0.78 -0.41
CA ALA A 122 2.22 -0.41 0.74
C ALA A 122 3.55 -1.17 0.73
N ILE A 123 3.53 -2.47 0.40
CA ILE A 123 4.74 -3.29 0.25
C ILE A 123 5.61 -2.77 -0.91
N ASP A 124 5.01 -2.41 -2.04
CA ASP A 124 5.76 -1.92 -3.20
C ASP A 124 6.39 -0.55 -2.93
N LEU A 125 5.69 0.35 -2.23
CA LEU A 125 6.27 1.63 -1.79
C LEU A 125 7.46 1.42 -0.86
N GLN A 126 7.37 0.46 0.07
CA GLN A 126 8.50 0.11 0.93
C GLN A 126 9.69 -0.45 0.14
N ARG A 127 9.43 -1.30 -0.86
CA ARG A 127 10.50 -1.84 -1.73
C ARG A 127 11.19 -0.75 -2.53
N ILE A 128 10.42 0.21 -3.07
CA ILE A 128 10.97 1.35 -3.81
C ILE A 128 11.82 2.22 -2.89
N ASP A 129 11.36 2.50 -1.66
CA ASP A 129 12.11 3.29 -0.68
C ASP A 129 13.44 2.62 -0.29
N ILE A 130 13.41 1.32 0.03
CA ILE A 130 14.62 0.53 0.33
C ILE A 130 15.58 0.54 -0.86
N LYS A 131 15.06 0.36 -2.09
CA LYS A 131 15.87 0.39 -3.30
C LYS A 131 16.54 1.75 -3.50
N ASN A 132 15.77 2.84 -3.44
CA ASN A 132 16.28 4.20 -3.59
C ASN A 132 17.36 4.52 -2.55
N LYS A 133 17.15 4.09 -1.30
CA LYS A 133 18.14 4.23 -0.22
C LYS A 133 19.43 3.46 -0.53
N ASN A 134 19.32 2.24 -1.03
CA ASN A 134 20.49 1.43 -1.40
C ASN A 134 21.24 2.00 -2.59
N ASP A 135 20.53 2.51 -3.59
CA ASP A 135 21.13 3.16 -4.75
C ASP A 135 21.87 4.45 -4.34
N LEU A 136 21.30 5.25 -3.44
CA LEU A 136 21.97 6.42 -2.86
C LEU A 136 23.24 6.04 -2.09
N LYS A 137 23.20 4.99 -1.26
CA LYS A 137 24.40 4.49 -0.56
C LYS A 137 25.52 4.10 -1.54
N LYS A 138 25.17 3.39 -2.61
CA LYS A 138 26.13 2.97 -3.65
C LYS A 138 26.74 4.17 -4.36
N ASP A 139 25.93 5.18 -4.66
CA ASP A 139 26.41 6.42 -5.29
C ASP A 139 27.39 7.18 -4.39
N ILE A 140 27.05 7.37 -3.11
CA ILE A 140 27.94 8.02 -2.13
C ILE A 140 29.29 7.29 -2.02
N VAL A 141 29.25 5.95 -1.90
CA VAL A 141 30.48 5.12 -1.81
C VAL A 141 31.34 5.30 -3.07
N LYS A 142 30.71 5.30 -4.24
CA LYS A 142 31.39 5.48 -5.52
C LYS A 142 32.03 6.87 -5.63
N ARG A 143 31.28 7.93 -5.31
CA ARG A 143 31.76 9.33 -5.34
C ARG A 143 32.90 9.54 -4.36
N LEU A 144 32.80 9.03 -3.13
CA LEU A 144 33.87 9.12 -2.14
C LEU A 144 35.15 8.40 -2.61
N GLY A 145 35.00 7.22 -3.24
CA GLY A 145 36.11 6.49 -3.85
C GLY A 145 36.78 7.31 -4.96
N GLN A 146 35.99 7.94 -5.82
CA GLN A 146 36.47 8.80 -6.90
C GLN A 146 37.27 10.00 -6.34
N ILE A 147 36.72 10.73 -5.37
CA ILE A 147 37.40 11.86 -4.70
C ILE A 147 38.74 11.40 -4.12
N TYR A 148 38.79 10.26 -3.43
CA TYR A 148 40.04 9.72 -2.89
C TYR A 148 41.10 9.44 -3.97
N HIS A 149 40.67 8.86 -5.11
CA HIS A 149 41.56 8.60 -6.23
C HIS A 149 42.07 9.89 -6.88
N ASP A 150 41.21 10.89 -7.03
CA ASP A 150 41.52 12.16 -7.64
C ASP A 150 42.46 13.00 -6.75
N VAL A 151 42.22 13.08 -5.44
CA VAL A 151 43.15 13.71 -4.50
C VAL A 151 44.54 13.07 -4.58
N LYS A 152 44.61 11.74 -4.70
CA LYS A 152 45.88 11.04 -4.91
C LYS A 152 46.50 11.35 -6.27
N GLY A 153 45.68 11.49 -7.31
CA GLY A 153 46.08 11.93 -8.64
C GLY A 153 46.75 13.30 -8.56
N VAL A 154 46.05 14.29 -8.01
CA VAL A 154 46.56 15.65 -7.83
C VAL A 154 47.85 15.65 -7.00
N ARG A 155 47.89 14.91 -5.89
CA ARG A 155 49.13 14.73 -5.10
C ARG A 155 50.30 14.19 -5.93
N ARG A 156 50.08 13.21 -6.80
CA ARG A 156 51.13 12.68 -7.69
C ARG A 156 51.58 13.73 -8.70
N MET A 157 50.65 14.52 -9.24
CA MET A 157 50.95 15.59 -10.18
C MET A 157 51.72 16.74 -9.54
N LEU A 158 51.34 17.14 -8.32
CA LEU A 158 52.08 18.10 -7.50
C LEU A 158 53.53 17.65 -7.30
N ARG A 159 53.73 16.40 -6.88
CA ARG A 159 55.09 15.83 -6.72
C ARG A 159 55.92 15.87 -8.01
N ALA A 160 55.28 15.63 -9.16
CA ALA A 160 55.97 15.52 -10.43
C ALA A 160 56.27 16.88 -11.09
N LYS A 161 55.42 17.89 -10.88
CA LYS A 161 55.41 19.13 -11.69
C LYS A 161 55.57 20.42 -10.90
N VAL A 162 55.30 20.43 -9.59
CA VAL A 162 55.38 21.66 -8.80
C VAL A 162 56.77 21.92 -8.24
N LEU A 163 57.52 20.86 -7.96
CA LEU A 163 58.89 20.94 -7.47
C LEU A 163 59.88 20.91 -8.63
N SER A 164 60.79 21.88 -8.68
CA SER A 164 62.07 21.71 -9.38
C SER A 164 63.16 21.61 -8.33
N VAL A 165 63.82 20.46 -8.37
CA VAL A 165 65.09 20.29 -7.67
C VAL A 165 66.18 20.86 -8.59
N PRO A 166 67.10 21.70 -8.09
CA PRO A 166 68.27 22.11 -8.86
C PRO A 166 69.01 20.90 -9.42
N TYR A 167 69.57 20.99 -10.62
CA TYR A 167 70.23 19.87 -11.30
C TYR A 167 71.34 19.21 -10.46
N ASP A 168 72.00 20.00 -9.61
CA ASP A 168 73.15 19.58 -8.81
C ASP A 168 72.78 19.08 -7.39
N ASP A 169 71.52 19.22 -6.97
CA ASP A 169 71.09 18.83 -5.63
C ASP A 169 70.08 17.68 -5.69
N LYS A 170 70.23 16.69 -4.80
CA LYS A 170 69.24 15.61 -4.63
C LYS A 170 68.31 15.88 -3.45
N ASN A 171 68.56 16.93 -2.69
CA ASN A 171 67.80 17.26 -1.51
C ASN A 171 66.53 18.03 -1.88
N ILE A 172 65.37 17.45 -1.57
CA ILE A 172 64.08 18.07 -1.83
C ILE A 172 63.87 19.37 -1.01
N SER A 173 64.63 19.57 0.09
CA SER A 173 64.50 20.76 0.92
C SER A 173 64.99 22.04 0.22
N THR A 174 65.82 21.93 -0.83
CA THR A 174 66.28 23.07 -1.63
C THR A 174 65.43 23.31 -2.87
N ALA A 175 64.36 22.52 -3.05
CA ALA A 175 63.46 22.68 -4.18
C ALA A 175 62.69 24.01 -4.13
N ASN A 176 62.36 24.52 -5.32
CA ASN A 176 61.44 25.64 -5.46
C ASN A 176 60.06 25.15 -5.91
N VAL A 177 59.02 25.79 -5.39
CA VAL A 177 57.62 25.63 -5.76
C VAL A 177 57.29 26.66 -6.84
N TYR A 178 56.81 26.23 -8.00
CA TYR A 178 56.36 27.15 -9.06
C TYR A 178 54.88 27.49 -8.96
N LEU A 179 54.56 28.78 -9.05
CA LEU A 179 53.20 29.30 -8.86
C LEU A 179 52.20 28.71 -9.86
N LYS A 180 52.53 28.71 -11.16
CA LYS A 180 51.60 28.32 -12.22
C LYS A 180 51.09 26.88 -12.09
N PRO A 181 51.96 25.84 -12.04
CA PRO A 181 51.49 24.47 -11.85
C PRO A 181 50.84 24.29 -10.47
N TYR A 182 51.33 24.98 -9.43
CA TYR A 182 50.74 24.86 -8.11
C TYR A 182 49.30 25.40 -8.07
N ALA A 183 49.07 26.59 -8.60
CA ALA A 183 47.75 27.21 -8.70
C ALA A 183 46.77 26.33 -9.47
N GLN A 184 47.18 25.76 -10.60
CA GLN A 184 46.35 24.84 -11.40
C GLN A 184 45.87 23.63 -10.58
N TYR A 185 46.77 23.01 -9.80
CA TYR A 185 46.39 21.85 -8.99
C TYR A 185 45.64 22.24 -7.71
N MET A 186 45.81 23.47 -7.21
CA MET A 186 45.03 23.98 -6.08
C MET A 186 43.58 24.27 -6.45
N GLU A 187 43.31 24.69 -7.69
CA GLU A 187 41.94 24.78 -8.24
C GLU A 187 41.25 23.41 -8.20
N THR A 188 41.90 22.36 -8.71
CA THR A 188 41.37 20.99 -8.62
C THR A 188 41.21 20.52 -7.17
N PHE A 189 42.11 20.91 -6.26
CA PHE A 189 41.99 20.57 -4.84
C PHE A 189 40.74 21.21 -4.19
N ASN A 190 40.42 22.45 -4.56
CA ASN A 190 39.25 23.16 -4.09
C ASN A 190 37.97 22.47 -4.57
N ASP A 191 37.88 22.11 -5.86
CA ASP A 191 36.74 21.38 -6.40
C ASP A 191 36.50 20.06 -5.66
N LEU A 192 37.58 19.28 -5.42
CA LEU A 192 37.51 18.02 -4.68
C LEU A 192 37.13 18.20 -3.20
N GLN A 193 37.49 19.32 -2.58
CA GLN A 193 37.06 19.65 -1.22
C GLN A 193 35.56 19.96 -1.18
N LEU A 194 35.05 20.73 -2.14
CA LEU A 194 33.62 21.04 -2.26
C LEU A 194 32.79 19.78 -2.52
N ASP A 195 33.27 18.88 -3.38
CA ASP A 195 32.62 17.59 -3.62
C ASP A 195 32.55 16.73 -2.34
N LEU A 196 33.62 16.74 -1.54
CA LEU A 196 33.68 16.02 -0.27
C LEU A 196 32.75 16.64 0.79
N GLU A 197 32.68 17.97 0.83
CA GLU A 197 31.72 18.71 1.66
C GLU A 197 30.28 18.35 1.28
N GLY A 198 29.98 18.25 -0.01
CA GLY A 198 28.68 17.78 -0.50
C GLY A 198 28.32 16.39 0.03
N ILE A 199 29.23 15.42 -0.05
CA ILE A 199 29.00 14.07 0.52
C ILE A 199 28.81 14.12 2.04
N LYS A 200 29.62 14.91 2.75
CA LYS A 200 29.53 15.10 4.20
C LYS A 200 28.16 15.66 4.59
N ASP A 201 27.66 16.65 3.86
CA ASP A 201 26.36 17.26 4.10
C ASP A 201 25.21 16.34 3.70
N GLU A 202 25.31 15.60 2.60
CA GLU A 202 24.38 14.53 2.25
C GLU A 202 24.30 13.46 3.36
N ILE A 203 25.41 13.14 4.02
CA ILE A 203 25.38 12.19 5.15
C ILE A 203 24.74 12.82 6.39
N ARG A 204 25.02 14.10 6.66
CA ARG A 204 24.47 14.80 7.82
C ARG A 204 22.96 15.06 7.70
N TYR A 205 22.52 15.48 6.52
CA TYR A 205 21.17 15.98 6.27
C TYR A 205 20.32 15.08 5.37
N GLY A 206 20.93 14.15 4.63
CA GLY A 206 20.30 13.36 3.57
C GLY A 206 19.11 12.53 4.01
N THR A 207 18.82 12.44 5.32
CA THR A 207 17.48 12.11 5.75
C THR A 207 17.21 12.63 7.16
N ILE A 208 16.54 13.78 7.23
CA ILE A 208 15.90 14.35 8.43
C ILE A 208 14.95 13.33 9.14
N HIS A 209 14.68 12.17 8.54
CA HIS A 209 13.83 11.12 9.11
C HIS A 209 14.47 9.72 9.27
N MET A 210 15.67 9.43 8.73
CA MET A 210 16.31 8.11 8.85
C MET A 210 17.83 8.15 8.64
N ALA A 211 18.61 7.45 9.47
CA ALA A 211 20.05 7.30 9.21
C ALA A 211 20.30 6.56 7.88
N LEU A 212 21.15 7.12 7.01
CA LEU A 212 21.59 6.46 5.77
C LEU A 212 22.43 5.23 6.13
N PHE A 213 23.51 5.44 6.89
CA PHE A 213 24.41 4.39 7.36
C PHE A 213 24.21 4.11 8.86
N SER A 214 24.53 2.90 9.31
CA SER A 214 24.46 2.50 10.71
C SER A 214 25.43 3.29 11.59
N SER A 215 26.57 3.71 11.03
CA SER A 215 27.62 4.51 11.70
C SER A 215 27.69 5.95 11.14
N ASN A 216 26.55 6.59 10.96
CA ASN A 216 26.42 7.87 10.27
C ASN A 216 27.28 8.98 10.92
N GLU A 217 27.30 9.04 12.25
CA GLU A 217 28.06 10.03 13.03
C GLU A 217 29.57 9.84 12.90
N GLU A 218 30.05 8.60 12.97
CA GLU A 218 31.46 8.28 12.80
C GLU A 218 31.92 8.57 11.37
N ILE A 219 31.09 8.24 10.39
CA ILE A 219 31.33 8.56 8.98
C ILE A 219 31.43 10.08 8.80
N TYR A 220 30.47 10.84 9.33
CA TYR A 220 30.48 12.30 9.25
C TYR A 220 31.74 12.90 9.87
N LYS A 221 32.14 12.45 11.07
CA LYS A 221 33.36 12.91 11.73
C LYS A 221 34.61 12.60 10.90
N SER A 222 34.71 11.40 10.33
CA SER A 222 35.82 11.03 9.46
C SER A 222 35.88 11.89 8.20
N LEU A 223 34.74 12.14 7.53
CA LEU A 223 34.67 13.02 6.36
C LEU A 223 35.04 14.48 6.70
N LYS A 224 34.59 14.97 7.85
CA LYS A 224 34.95 16.31 8.35
C LYS A 224 36.46 16.44 8.54
N LEU A 225 37.13 15.44 9.10
CA LEU A 225 38.59 15.45 9.26
C LEU A 225 39.32 15.45 7.90
N MET A 226 38.79 14.71 6.93
CA MET A 226 39.32 14.70 5.56
C MET A 226 39.20 16.09 4.92
N GLU A 227 38.02 16.70 5.01
CA GLU A 227 37.74 18.04 4.49
C GLU A 227 38.60 19.12 5.17
N GLU A 228 38.64 19.14 6.51
CA GLU A 228 39.47 20.08 7.29
C GLU A 228 40.95 20.00 6.88
N TYR A 229 41.44 18.78 6.58
CA TYR A 229 42.79 18.61 6.05
C TYR A 229 42.96 19.24 4.65
N LEU A 230 42.03 18.99 3.72
CA LEU A 230 42.10 19.58 2.37
C LEU A 230 42.03 21.12 2.43
N SER A 231 41.11 21.65 3.25
CA SER A 231 40.97 23.09 3.49
C SER A 231 42.26 23.69 4.06
N ALA A 232 42.93 23.01 5.00
CA ALA A 232 44.21 23.48 5.53
C ALA A 232 45.32 23.55 4.47
N VAL A 233 45.36 22.62 3.51
CA VAL A 233 46.30 22.67 2.38
C VAL A 233 46.00 23.85 1.46
N PHE A 234 44.72 24.09 1.15
CA PHE A 234 44.30 25.18 0.29
C PHE A 234 44.54 26.56 0.93
N ASN A 235 44.21 26.71 2.22
CA ASN A 235 44.44 27.96 2.97
C ASN A 235 45.94 28.31 3.04
N GLU A 236 46.83 27.30 3.14
CA GLU A 236 48.28 27.54 3.04
C GLU A 236 48.66 28.11 1.68
N TYR A 237 48.10 27.58 0.58
CA TYR A 237 48.31 28.11 -0.76
C TYR A 237 47.88 29.58 -0.87
N GLU A 238 46.68 29.93 -0.40
CA GLU A 238 46.17 31.30 -0.46
C GLU A 238 47.05 32.27 0.32
N THR A 239 47.47 31.86 1.52
CA THR A 239 48.33 32.66 2.40
C THR A 239 49.72 32.84 1.79
N CYS A 240 50.29 31.77 1.23
CA CYS A 240 51.64 31.78 0.68
C CYS A 240 51.70 32.36 -0.74
N LYS A 241 50.57 32.69 -1.37
CA LYS A 241 50.52 33.31 -2.72
C LYS A 241 51.34 34.60 -2.80
N SER A 242 51.42 35.36 -1.71
CA SER A 242 52.22 36.58 -1.60
C SER A 242 53.73 36.33 -1.49
N LYS A 243 54.16 35.11 -1.16
CA LYS A 243 55.57 34.73 -0.98
C LYS A 243 56.28 34.39 -2.29
N PHE A 244 55.54 34.29 -3.40
CA PHE A 244 56.13 34.05 -4.71
C PHE A 244 56.85 35.32 -5.20
N ASN A 245 58.09 35.15 -5.65
CA ASN A 245 58.89 36.26 -6.16
C ASN A 245 58.48 36.67 -7.60
N GLU A 246 59.17 37.66 -8.16
CA GLU A 246 58.96 38.13 -9.55
C GLU A 246 59.10 37.04 -10.61
N LYS A 247 59.87 35.99 -10.33
CA LYS A 247 60.06 34.82 -11.19
C LYS A 247 59.01 33.73 -10.95
N ALA A 248 57.96 34.03 -10.17
CA ALA A 248 56.85 33.15 -9.86
C ALA A 248 57.23 31.82 -9.20
N TYR A 249 58.25 31.83 -8.32
CA TYR A 249 58.59 30.70 -7.46
C TYR A 249 58.80 31.11 -5.99
N ALA A 250 58.69 30.14 -5.10
CA ALA A 250 58.96 30.28 -3.67
C ALA A 250 59.70 29.05 -3.12
N PRO A 251 60.54 29.19 -2.08
CA PRO A 251 61.24 28.05 -1.47
C PRO A 251 60.25 27.02 -0.90
N TYR A 252 60.49 25.73 -1.14
CA TYR A 252 59.62 24.65 -0.65
C TYR A 252 59.50 24.60 0.88
N THR A 253 60.53 25.05 1.60
CA THR A 253 60.56 25.15 3.06
C THR A 253 59.45 26.03 3.63
N GLU A 254 58.89 26.96 2.84
CA GLU A 254 57.81 27.86 3.25
C GLU A 254 56.42 27.21 3.31
N PHE A 255 56.28 25.99 2.77
CA PHE A 255 54.99 25.29 2.60
C PHE A 255 54.93 24.02 3.45
N THR A 256 54.53 24.14 4.71
CA THR A 256 54.51 23.02 5.66
C THR A 256 53.44 21.99 5.31
N ARG A 257 52.25 22.42 4.89
CA ARG A 257 51.15 21.52 4.49
C ARG A 257 51.42 20.88 3.14
N LEU A 258 51.99 21.61 2.18
CA LEU A 258 52.46 21.01 0.95
C LEU A 258 53.56 19.97 1.23
N GLN A 259 54.50 20.26 2.13
CA GLN A 259 55.52 19.30 2.55
C GLN A 259 54.91 18.01 3.11
N ASP A 260 53.97 18.14 4.04
CA ASP A 260 53.23 17.01 4.59
C ASP A 260 52.47 16.24 3.49
N LEU A 261 51.79 16.95 2.59
CA LEU A 261 51.05 16.34 1.49
C LEU A 261 51.99 15.57 0.55
N LEU A 262 53.14 16.12 0.17
CA LEU A 262 54.05 15.48 -0.80
C LEU A 262 54.92 14.38 -0.17
N SER A 263 55.13 14.43 1.15
CA SER A 263 55.94 13.45 1.90
C SER A 263 55.56 12.00 1.56
N SER A 264 56.58 11.14 1.44
CA SER A 264 56.35 9.73 1.09
C SER A 264 55.52 9.06 2.17
N ALA A 265 54.36 8.54 1.78
CA ALA A 265 53.46 7.80 2.66
C ALA A 265 53.97 6.36 2.90
N GLY A 266 55.24 6.21 3.27
CA GLY A 266 55.83 4.92 3.66
C GLY A 266 55.07 4.33 4.85
N LYS A 267 55.07 3.00 5.03
CA LYS A 267 54.19 2.31 6.01
C LYS A 267 54.22 2.90 7.43
N ASP A 268 55.32 3.53 7.84
CA ASP A 268 55.51 4.09 9.18
C ASP A 268 55.41 5.63 9.25
N SER A 269 55.11 6.32 8.15
CA SER A 269 55.02 7.78 8.13
C SER A 269 53.74 8.27 8.84
N GLN A 270 53.89 8.97 9.97
CA GLN A 270 52.78 9.61 10.71
C GLN A 270 52.40 10.97 10.13
N THR A 271 52.30 11.06 8.80
CA THR A 271 51.99 12.33 8.12
C THR A 271 50.53 12.70 8.35
N ALA A 272 50.24 13.99 8.41
CA ALA A 272 48.88 14.48 8.57
C ALA A 272 48.01 14.03 7.39
N PHE A 273 48.55 13.99 6.16
CA PHE A 273 47.85 13.40 5.01
C PHE A 273 47.41 11.96 5.26
N ARG A 274 48.31 11.12 5.79
CA ARG A 274 47.96 9.73 6.03
C ARG A 274 46.95 9.60 7.16
N LYS A 275 47.16 10.32 8.25
CA LYS A 275 46.32 10.25 9.44
C LYS A 275 44.92 10.78 9.18
N HIS A 276 44.82 12.01 8.68
CA HIS A 276 43.56 12.73 8.56
C HIS A 276 42.84 12.51 7.23
N PHE A 277 43.53 12.04 6.19
CA PHE A 277 42.90 11.76 4.89
C PHE A 277 42.84 10.26 4.57
N ILE A 278 43.98 9.57 4.47
CA ILE A 278 44.00 8.17 4.01
C ILE A 278 43.33 7.22 5.00
N ASN A 279 43.67 7.34 6.29
CA ASN A 279 43.14 6.43 7.31
C ASN A 279 41.64 6.69 7.54
N GLU A 280 41.23 7.96 7.57
CA GLU A 280 39.82 8.33 7.67
C GLU A 280 39.00 7.82 6.48
N TYR A 281 39.52 7.95 5.25
CA TYR A 281 38.90 7.35 4.07
C TYR A 281 38.74 5.83 4.21
N LYS A 282 39.81 5.13 4.60
CA LYS A 282 39.78 3.66 4.76
C LYS A 282 38.79 3.21 5.84
N GLY A 283 38.74 3.91 6.96
CA GLY A 283 37.78 3.66 8.03
C GLY A 283 36.35 3.90 7.54
N THR A 284 36.13 5.01 6.85
CA THR A 284 34.82 5.39 6.30
C THR A 284 34.31 4.40 5.28
N ILE A 285 35.12 4.05 4.27
CA ILE A 285 34.73 3.12 3.21
C ILE A 285 34.44 1.73 3.77
N ALA A 286 35.20 1.27 4.77
CA ALA A 286 34.97 -0.01 5.41
C ALA A 286 33.61 -0.06 6.13
N ARG A 287 33.24 1.02 6.84
CA ARG A 287 31.92 1.14 7.49
C ARG A 287 30.80 1.15 6.46
N MET A 288 30.93 1.97 5.41
CA MET A 288 29.91 2.07 4.36
C MET A 288 29.71 0.76 3.60
N LEU A 289 30.80 0.05 3.28
CA LEU A 289 30.74 -1.25 2.61
C LEU A 289 30.16 -2.33 3.54
N GLY A 290 30.46 -2.30 4.83
CA GLY A 290 29.85 -3.20 5.81
C GLY A 290 28.32 -3.11 5.82
N ASP A 291 27.78 -1.90 5.76
CA ASP A 291 26.33 -1.69 5.66
C ASP A 291 25.74 -2.20 4.34
N LEU A 292 26.45 -2.06 3.22
CA LEU A 292 26.00 -2.56 1.91
C LEU A 292 25.97 -4.09 1.85
N VAL A 293 26.96 -4.77 2.45
CA VAL A 293 26.99 -6.24 2.49
C VAL A 293 25.87 -6.80 3.36
N ASN A 294 25.59 -6.17 4.51
CA ASN A 294 24.50 -6.59 5.39
C ASN A 294 23.11 -6.46 4.74
N LEU A 295 22.97 -5.57 3.74
CA LEU A 295 21.72 -5.40 2.99
C LEU A 295 21.52 -6.47 1.91
N GLU A 296 22.59 -7.04 1.35
CA GLU A 296 22.49 -8.12 0.37
C GLU A 296 22.22 -9.49 1.04
N ALA A 297 22.51 -9.60 2.33
CA ALA A 297 22.28 -10.79 3.13
C ALA A 297 20.88 -10.87 3.76
N ALA A 298 20.12 -9.77 3.75
CA ALA A 298 18.78 -9.65 4.35
C ALA A 298 17.67 -9.74 3.29
#